data_AF-A0A1H6JKM4-F1
#
_entry.id   AF-A0A1H6JKM4-F1
#
_cell.length_a   1.000
_cell.length_b   1.000
_cell.length_c   1.000
_cell.angle_alpha   90.00
_cell.angle_beta   90.00
_cell.angle_gamma   90.00
#
_symmetry.space_group_name_H-M   'P 1'
#
loop_
_entity.id
_entity.type
_entity.pdbx_description
1 polymer ?
#
loop_
_entity_poly.entity_id
_entity_poly.type
_entity_poly.pdbx_seq_one_letter_code
_entity_poly.pdbx_strand_id
1 'polypeptide(L)'
;MRRLDRRWWIAIGVVVVAIVALVYTQLQKPPAECGPVRDLLEFNSEQGDLIREKGEGEEGLPTAADELAYRQWADGLAERARKIDAPELRFTAIDAADLAGAFVRKLPELRAEADAQAPGAPTPQIVYEMSALDDQLQRRLSELATACDA
;
A
#
# COMPACT_ATOMS: atom_id res chain seq x y z
N MET A 1 53.34 -21.38 -24.33
CA MET A 1 51.98 -21.01 -23.86
C MET A 1 51.22 -22.29 -23.55
N ARG A 2 51.01 -22.63 -22.27
CA ARG A 2 50.21 -23.79 -21.87
C ARG A 2 48.75 -23.50 -22.23
N ARG A 3 48.17 -24.26 -23.17
CA ARG A 3 46.75 -24.12 -23.53
C ARG A 3 45.94 -24.63 -22.34
N LEU A 4 45.10 -23.78 -21.76
CA LEU A 4 44.08 -24.19 -20.80
C LEU A 4 43.15 -25.19 -21.49
N ASP A 5 42.92 -26.35 -20.86
CA ASP A 5 42.02 -27.37 -21.37
C ASP A 5 40.62 -26.81 -21.62
N ARG A 6 39.90 -27.36 -22.60
CA ARG A 6 38.54 -26.90 -22.96
C ARG A 6 37.58 -26.93 -21.77
N ARG A 7 37.79 -27.82 -20.80
CA ARG A 7 37.04 -27.89 -19.53
C ARG A 7 37.30 -26.68 -18.62
N TRP A 8 38.52 -26.16 -18.61
CA TRP A 8 38.89 -24.96 -17.85
C TRP A 8 38.28 -23.70 -18.46
N TRP A 9 38.23 -23.61 -19.79
CA TRP A 9 37.52 -22.51 -20.47
C TRP A 9 36.02 -22.49 -20.18
N ILE A 10 35.38 -23.66 -20.12
CA ILE A 10 33.95 -23.77 -19.76
C ILE A 10 33.72 -23.33 -18.31
N ALA A 11 34.56 -23.80 -17.37
CA ALA A 11 34.46 -23.40 -15.97
C ALA A 11 34.60 -21.88 -15.78
N ILE A 12 35.56 -21.26 -16.47
CA ILE A 12 35.73 -19.80 -16.47
C ILE A 12 34.48 -19.11 -17.03
N GLY A 13 33.93 -19.60 -18.14
CA GLY A 13 32.71 -19.05 -18.73
C GLY A 13 31.51 -19.08 -17.77
N VAL A 14 31.29 -20.20 -17.08
CA VAL A 14 30.21 -20.35 -16.08
C VAL A 14 30.41 -19.39 -14.91
N VAL A 15 31.63 -19.26 -14.40
CA VAL A 15 31.94 -18.34 -13.30
C VAL A 15 31.68 -16.89 -13.71
N VAL A 16 32.08 -16.49 -14.90
CA VAL A 16 31.83 -15.12 -15.41
C VAL A 16 30.33 -14.86 -15.54
N VAL A 17 29.55 -15.79 -16.10
CA VAL A 17 28.09 -15.65 -16.20
C VAL A 17 27.43 -15.55 -14.83
N ALA A 18 27.87 -16.36 -13.86
CA ALA A 18 27.35 -16.31 -12.49
C ALA A 18 27.66 -14.98 -11.80
N ILE A 19 28.88 -14.43 -11.99
CA ILE A 19 29.25 -13.12 -11.46
C ILE A 19 28.42 -12.01 -12.12
N VAL A 20 28.24 -12.05 -13.44
CA VAL A 20 27.41 -11.06 -14.16
C VAL A 20 25.97 -11.13 -13.66
N ALA A 21 25.39 -12.31 -13.48
CA ALA A 21 24.05 -12.49 -12.92
C ALA A 21 23.96 -11.98 -11.47
N LEU A 22 24.98 -12.22 -10.64
CA LEU A 22 25.04 -11.73 -9.27
C LEU A 22 25.13 -10.19 -9.21
N VAL A 23 25.96 -9.58 -10.06
CA VAL A 23 26.07 -8.11 -10.14
C VAL A 23 24.76 -7.51 -10.65
N TYR A 24 24.17 -8.11 -11.68
CA TYR A 24 22.90 -7.66 -12.24
C TYR A 24 21.76 -7.73 -11.20
N THR A 25 21.69 -8.80 -10.41
CA THR A 25 20.71 -8.94 -9.33
C THR A 25 20.94 -7.96 -8.17
N GLN A 26 22.19 -7.60 -7.86
CA GLN A 26 22.48 -6.58 -6.85
C GLN A 26 22.15 -5.16 -7.32
N LEU A 27 22.30 -4.88 -8.62
CA LEU A 27 21.95 -3.59 -9.24
C LEU A 27 20.43 -3.38 -9.36
N GLN A 28 19.64 -4.46 -9.36
CA GLN A 28 18.17 -4.40 -9.37
C GLN A 28 17.55 -4.32 -7.96
N LYS A 29 18.36 -4.32 -6.90
CA LYS A 29 17.80 -4.16 -5.56
C LYS A 29 17.28 -2.74 -5.41
N PRO A 30 16.01 -2.58 -5.00
CA PRO A 30 15.48 -1.27 -4.65
C PRO A 30 16.31 -0.67 -3.51
N PRO A 31 16.27 0.66 -3.34
CA PRO A 31 16.90 1.30 -2.20
C PRO A 31 16.44 0.63 -0.89
N ALA A 32 17.35 0.46 0.08
CA ALA A 32 17.04 -0.28 1.32
C ALA A 32 15.90 0.39 2.11
N GLU A 33 15.79 1.72 1.99
CA GLU A 33 14.74 2.57 2.51
C GLU A 33 13.34 2.26 1.95
N CYS A 34 13.24 1.57 0.81
CA CYS A 34 11.97 1.23 0.17
C CYS A 34 11.35 -0.09 0.64
N GLY A 35 12.07 -0.89 1.43
CA GLY A 35 11.49 -2.11 2.04
C GLY A 35 10.24 -1.80 2.86
N PRO A 36 10.33 -0.93 3.89
CA PRO A 36 9.17 -0.55 4.70
C PRO A 36 8.04 0.13 3.92
N VAL A 37 8.36 0.85 2.82
CA VAL A 37 7.33 1.43 1.93
C VAL A 37 6.56 0.34 1.20
N ARG A 38 7.26 -0.68 0.69
CA ARG A 38 6.62 -1.82 0.03
C ARG A 38 5.72 -2.60 0.97
N ASP A 39 6.18 -2.84 2.21
CA ASP A 39 5.37 -3.51 3.24
C ASP A 39 4.07 -2.73 3.53
N LEU A 40 4.11 -1.39 3.50
CA LEU A 40 2.94 -0.52 3.65
C LEU A 40 1.98 -0.64 2.45
N LEU A 41 2.51 -0.56 1.23
CA LEU A 41 1.72 -0.64 -0.01
C LEU A 41 1.09 -2.02 -0.20
N GLU A 42 1.83 -3.09 0.09
CA GLU A 42 1.35 -4.48 0.04
C GLU A 42 0.21 -4.69 1.02
N PHE A 43 0.38 -4.28 2.28
CA PHE A 43 -0.69 -4.34 3.27
C PHE A 43 -1.93 -3.54 2.85
N ASN A 44 -1.75 -2.35 2.26
CA ASN A 44 -2.88 -1.58 1.76
C ASN A 44 -3.63 -2.32 0.65
N SER A 45 -2.89 -2.93 -0.29
CA SER A 45 -3.48 -3.70 -1.40
C SER A 45 -4.27 -4.90 -0.87
N GLU A 46 -3.67 -5.70 0.01
CA GLU A 46 -4.30 -6.89 0.58
C GLU A 46 -5.57 -6.55 1.36
N GLN A 47 -5.54 -5.48 2.17
CA GLN A 47 -6.73 -5.05 2.91
C GLN A 47 -7.79 -4.42 2.01
N GLY A 48 -7.39 -3.73 0.93
CA GLY A 48 -8.30 -3.19 -0.07
C GLY A 48 -9.10 -4.28 -0.80
N ASP A 49 -8.49 -5.44 -1.05
CA ASP A 49 -9.17 -6.60 -1.62
C ASP A 49 -10.17 -7.21 -0.61
N LEU A 50 -9.78 -7.36 0.66
CA LEU A 50 -10.66 -7.89 1.71
C LEU A 50 -11.87 -6.99 2.00
N ILE A 51 -11.71 -5.66 1.92
CA ILE A 51 -12.81 -4.70 2.08
C ILE A 51 -13.75 -4.75 0.86
N ARG A 52 -13.19 -4.86 -0.35
CA ARG A 52 -13.97 -4.95 -1.59
C ARG A 52 -14.79 -6.24 -1.65
N GLU A 53 -14.18 -7.38 -1.30
CA GLU A 53 -14.86 -8.69 -1.26
C GLU A 53 -16.03 -8.71 -0.26
N LYS A 54 -15.91 -7.99 0.88
CA LYS A 54 -17.02 -7.83 1.83
C LYS A 54 -18.15 -6.95 1.29
N GLY A 55 -17.81 -5.90 0.53
CA GLY A 55 -18.80 -4.99 -0.07
C GLY A 55 -19.52 -5.54 -1.29
N GLU A 56 -18.93 -6.47 -2.05
CA GLU A 56 -19.55 -7.05 -3.25
C GLU A 56 -20.68 -8.07 -2.95
N GLY A 57 -20.77 -8.56 -1.70
CA GLY A 57 -21.80 -9.52 -1.26
C GLY A 57 -22.86 -8.97 -0.29
N GLU A 58 -22.61 -7.81 0.32
CA GLU A 58 -23.53 -7.15 1.26
C GLU A 58 -24.05 -5.84 0.63
N GLU A 59 -25.30 -5.84 0.15
CA GLU A 59 -25.97 -4.61 -0.28
C GLU A 59 -26.16 -3.67 0.92
N GLY A 60 -25.27 -2.69 1.10
CA GLY A 60 -25.39 -1.70 2.16
C GLY A 60 -24.12 -0.94 2.47
N LEU A 61 -24.25 0.07 3.34
CA LEU A 61 -23.10 0.75 3.92
C LEU A 61 -22.39 -0.14 4.95
N PRO A 62 -21.08 0.05 5.18
CA PRO A 62 -20.34 -0.71 6.18
C PRO A 62 -21.02 -0.70 7.55
N THR A 63 -21.27 -1.87 8.12
CA THR A 63 -21.90 -2.00 9.43
C THR A 63 -20.96 -1.58 10.56
N ALA A 64 -21.47 -1.55 11.80
CA ALA A 64 -20.61 -1.37 12.97
C ALA A 64 -19.59 -2.51 13.15
N ALA A 65 -19.92 -3.73 12.69
CA ALA A 65 -18.99 -4.85 12.71
C ALA A 65 -17.86 -4.67 11.67
N ASP A 66 -18.19 -4.12 10.50
CA ASP A 66 -17.18 -3.80 9.47
C ASP A 66 -16.26 -2.68 9.90
N GLU A 67 -16.74 -1.73 10.71
CA GLU A 67 -15.92 -0.65 11.25
C GLU A 67 -14.68 -1.14 11.98
N LEU A 68 -14.77 -2.29 12.66
CA LEU A 68 -13.60 -2.87 13.33
C LEU A 68 -12.51 -3.25 12.31
N ALA A 69 -12.89 -3.80 11.14
CA ALA A 69 -11.94 -4.13 10.09
C ALA A 69 -11.31 -2.86 9.49
N TYR A 70 -12.11 -1.82 9.27
CA TYR A 70 -11.60 -0.51 8.82
C TYR A 70 -10.64 0.12 9.83
N ARG A 71 -10.94 0.07 11.13
CA ARG A 71 -10.04 0.54 12.19
C ARG A 71 -8.72 -0.24 12.20
N GLN A 72 -8.78 -1.57 12.11
CA GLN A 72 -7.58 -2.41 12.04
C GLN A 72 -6.73 -2.11 10.80
N TRP A 73 -7.36 -1.83 9.66
CA TRP A 73 -6.66 -1.38 8.46
C TRP A 73 -5.95 -0.04 8.69
N ALA A 74 -6.64 0.97 9.22
CA ALA A 74 -6.03 2.27 9.50
C ALA A 74 -4.89 2.18 10.54
N ASP A 75 -5.08 1.41 11.61
CA ASP A 75 -4.05 1.16 12.62
C ASP A 75 -2.83 0.42 12.03
N GLY A 76 -3.08 -0.55 11.15
CA GLY A 76 -2.04 -1.31 10.45
C GLY A 76 -1.24 -0.47 9.45
N LEU A 77 -1.87 0.50 8.79
CA LEU A 77 -1.20 1.52 7.98
C LEU A 77 -0.33 2.42 8.87
N ALA A 78 -0.87 2.92 9.98
CA ALA A 78 -0.13 3.75 10.92
C ALA A 78 1.08 3.02 11.52
N GLU A 79 0.95 1.73 11.83
CA GLU A 79 2.06 0.90 12.31
C GLU A 79 3.20 0.82 11.29
N ARG A 80 2.87 0.59 10.02
CA ARG A 80 3.87 0.47 8.95
C ARG A 80 4.47 1.81 8.57
N ALA A 81 3.67 2.88 8.57
CA ALA A 81 4.16 4.24 8.32
C ALA A 81 5.27 4.63 9.30
N ARG A 82 5.14 4.24 10.58
CA ARG A 82 6.17 4.49 11.61
C ARG A 82 7.48 3.71 11.40
N LYS A 83 7.50 2.65 10.58
CA LYS A 83 8.69 1.84 10.28
C LYS A 83 9.52 2.42 9.13
N ILE A 84 9.01 3.43 8.41
CA ILE A 84 9.74 4.11 7.34
C ILE A 84 10.67 5.16 7.98
N ASP A 85 11.98 5.06 7.78
CA ASP A 85 12.98 5.93 8.41
C ASP A 85 13.45 7.10 7.54
N ALA A 86 13.39 6.96 6.22
CA ALA A 86 13.72 8.02 5.28
C ALA A 86 12.76 9.21 5.47
N PRO A 87 13.25 10.42 5.84
CA PRO A 87 12.39 11.54 6.23
C PRO A 87 11.32 11.89 5.20
N GLU A 88 11.72 12.00 3.94
CA GLU A 88 10.85 12.32 2.80
C GLU A 88 9.76 11.26 2.55
N LEU A 89 10.08 9.98 2.75
CA LEU A 89 9.11 8.89 2.63
C LEU A 89 8.21 8.79 3.88
N ARG A 90 8.78 9.07 5.05
CA ARG A 90 8.08 9.02 6.35
C ARG A 90 6.94 10.04 6.38
N PHE A 91 7.17 11.28 5.95
CA PHE A 91 6.11 12.30 5.95
C PHE A 91 4.92 11.88 5.10
N THR A 92 5.17 11.46 3.85
CA THR A 92 4.12 10.99 2.95
C THR A 92 3.38 9.76 3.50
N ALA A 93 4.08 8.84 4.15
CA ALA A 93 3.48 7.65 4.75
C ALA A 93 2.64 7.94 6.00
N ILE A 94 3.09 8.87 6.86
CA ILE A 94 2.30 9.33 8.00
C ILE A 94 1.04 10.04 7.51
N ASP A 95 1.16 10.94 6.51
CA ASP A 95 0.01 11.60 5.89
C ASP A 95 -1.01 10.58 5.34
N ALA A 96 -0.54 9.53 4.66
CA ALA A 96 -1.40 8.45 4.19
C ALA A 96 -2.13 7.74 5.35
N ALA A 97 -1.40 7.38 6.42
CA ALA A 97 -2.01 6.74 7.59
C ALA A 97 -3.03 7.64 8.30
N ASP A 98 -2.75 8.94 8.40
CA ASP A 98 -3.65 9.91 9.02
C ASP A 98 -4.94 10.12 8.21
N LEU A 99 -4.83 10.14 6.87
CA LEU A 99 -5.96 10.18 5.95
C LEU A 99 -6.84 8.93 6.08
N ALA A 100 -6.23 7.74 6.15
CA ALA A 100 -6.95 6.50 6.40
C ALA A 100 -7.69 6.55 7.76
N GLY A 101 -7.02 6.99 8.82
CA GLY A 101 -7.65 7.19 10.13
C GLY A 101 -8.81 8.20 10.08
N ALA A 102 -8.68 9.28 9.32
CA ALA A 102 -9.73 10.28 9.13
C ALA A 102 -10.95 9.70 8.40
N PHE A 103 -10.73 8.89 7.36
CA PHE A 103 -11.79 8.18 6.65
C PHE A 103 -12.58 7.28 7.59
N VAL A 104 -11.89 6.46 8.39
CA VAL A 104 -12.54 5.52 9.32
C VAL A 104 -13.36 6.25 10.40
N ARG A 105 -12.87 7.38 10.91
CA ARG A 105 -13.60 8.20 11.90
C ARG A 105 -14.94 8.74 11.38
N LYS A 106 -15.13 8.82 10.06
CA LYS A 106 -16.38 9.28 9.44
C LYS A 106 -17.40 8.18 9.17
N LEU A 107 -17.02 6.90 9.27
CA LEU A 107 -17.95 5.78 9.04
C LEU A 107 -19.20 5.79 9.96
N PRO A 108 -19.09 6.11 11.27
CA PRO A 108 -20.29 6.19 12.12
C PRO A 108 -21.25 7.31 11.70
N GLU A 109 -20.70 8.45 11.28
CA GLU A 109 -21.48 9.60 10.79
C GLU A 109 -22.18 9.26 9.48
N LEU A 110 -21.47 8.60 8.55
CA LEU A 110 -22.03 8.10 7.29
C LEU A 110 -23.21 7.16 7.51
N ARG A 111 -23.10 6.23 8.47
CA ARG A 111 -24.22 5.33 8.84
C ARG A 111 -25.42 6.09 9.38
N ALA A 112 -25.18 7.02 10.32
CA ALA A 112 -26.26 7.78 10.93
C ALA A 112 -27.03 8.62 9.89
N GLU A 113 -26.31 9.26 8.96
CA GLU A 113 -26.91 10.02 7.85
C GLU A 113 -27.71 9.11 6.90
N ALA A 114 -27.19 7.93 6.60
CA ALA A 114 -27.89 6.98 5.74
C ALA A 114 -29.14 6.37 6.37
N ASP A 115 -29.12 6.10 7.67
CA ASP A 115 -30.29 5.65 8.42
C ASP A 115 -31.38 6.73 8.48
N ALA A 116 -30.99 8.01 8.44
CA ALA A 116 -31.89 9.16 8.42
C ALA A 116 -32.35 9.56 7.01
N GLN A 117 -31.77 8.98 5.95
CA GLN A 117 -31.99 9.35 4.56
C GLN A 117 -33.42 8.99 4.11
N ALA A 118 -34.19 9.99 3.68
CA ALA A 118 -35.48 9.74 3.05
C ALA A 118 -35.31 9.18 1.61
N PRO A 119 -36.21 8.32 1.12
CA PRO A 119 -36.17 7.84 -0.26
C PRO A 119 -36.12 8.99 -1.28
N GLY A 120 -35.10 9.02 -2.13
CA GLY A 120 -34.92 10.06 -3.15
C GLY A 120 -34.29 11.37 -2.65
N ALA A 121 -33.91 11.47 -1.37
CA ALA A 121 -33.14 12.60 -0.87
C ALA A 121 -31.74 12.67 -1.53
N PRO A 122 -31.16 13.87 -1.70
CA PRO A 122 -29.83 14.04 -2.29
C PRO A 122 -28.76 13.35 -1.45
N THR A 123 -27.68 12.91 -2.10
CA THR A 123 -26.54 12.26 -1.43
C THR A 123 -26.01 13.13 -0.28
N PRO A 124 -25.83 12.57 0.93
CA PRO A 124 -25.26 13.30 2.07
C PRO A 124 -23.90 13.91 1.78
N GLN A 125 -23.64 15.09 2.36
CA GLN A 125 -22.35 15.78 2.23
C GLN A 125 -21.17 14.91 2.69
N ILE A 126 -21.38 14.07 3.71
CA ILE A 126 -20.37 13.18 4.27
C ILE A 126 -19.80 12.20 3.23
N VAL A 127 -20.57 11.79 2.23
CA VAL A 127 -20.10 10.92 1.13
C VAL A 127 -19.01 11.62 0.33
N TYR A 128 -19.19 12.90 0.00
CA TYR A 128 -18.20 13.69 -0.73
C TYR A 128 -16.96 13.99 0.10
N GLU A 129 -17.11 14.20 1.41
CA GLU A 129 -15.98 14.38 2.31
C GLU A 129 -15.12 13.11 2.41
N MET A 130 -15.77 11.95 2.50
CA MET A 130 -15.07 10.66 2.54
C MET A 130 -14.42 10.32 1.21
N SER A 131 -15.05 10.61 0.07
CA SER A 131 -14.41 10.44 -1.24
C SER A 131 -13.17 11.32 -1.40
N ALA A 132 -13.24 12.57 -0.92
CA ALA A 132 -12.09 13.47 -0.94
C ALA A 132 -10.92 12.98 -0.06
N LEU A 133 -11.21 12.29 1.05
CA LEU A 133 -10.20 11.66 1.89
C LEU A 133 -9.56 10.44 1.21
N ASP A 134 -10.37 9.58 0.58
CA ASP A 134 -9.86 8.44 -0.20
C ASP A 134 -9.00 8.91 -1.38
N ASP A 135 -9.46 9.89 -2.16
CA ASP A 135 -8.69 10.48 -3.25
C ASP A 135 -7.32 11.02 -2.78
N GLN A 136 -7.29 11.66 -1.60
CA GLN A 136 -6.04 12.13 -0.99
C GLN A 136 -5.14 10.97 -0.56
N LEU A 137 -5.72 9.94 0.05
CA LEU A 137 -5.01 8.74 0.46
C LEU A 137 -4.36 8.05 -0.75
N GLN A 138 -5.13 7.79 -1.81
CA GLN A 138 -4.62 7.16 -3.03
C GLN A 138 -3.49 7.95 -3.65
N ARG A 139 -3.55 9.29 -3.63
CA ARG A 139 -2.44 10.14 -4.08
C ARG A 139 -1.17 9.94 -3.25
N ARG A 140 -1.27 9.94 -1.92
CA ARG A 140 -0.09 9.72 -1.04
C ARG A 140 0.51 8.33 -1.22
N LEU A 141 -0.34 7.31 -1.38
CA LEU A 141 0.12 5.94 -1.69
C LEU A 141 0.81 5.87 -3.06
N SER A 142 0.29 6.56 -4.08
CA SER A 142 0.94 6.66 -5.39
C SER A 142 2.26 7.40 -5.32
N GLU A 143 2.37 8.46 -4.52
CA GLU A 143 3.63 9.20 -4.32
C GLU A 143 4.70 8.31 -3.69
N LEU A 144 4.32 7.50 -2.69
CA LEU A 144 5.20 6.50 -2.09
C LEU A 144 5.63 5.42 -3.08
N ALA A 145 4.69 4.91 -3.89
CA ALA A 145 4.98 3.92 -4.92
C ALA A 145 5.97 4.48 -5.94
N THR A 146 5.70 5.67 -6.50
CA THR A 146 6.59 6.33 -7.47
C THR A 146 7.97 6.64 -6.89
N ALA A 147 8.06 7.02 -5.61
CA ALA A 147 9.34 7.27 -4.95
C ALA A 147 10.17 5.99 -4.74
N CYS A 148 9.50 4.83 -4.68
CA CYS A 148 10.11 3.53 -4.44
C CYS A 148 10.04 2.55 -5.63
N ASP A 149 9.61 3.06 -6.78
CA ASP A 149 9.68 2.39 -8.07
C ASP A 149 11.12 2.41 -8.58
N ALA A 150 11.60 1.21 -8.93
CA ALA A 150 12.86 0.89 -9.58
C ALA A 150 12.55 0.11 -10.87
#